data_AF-A0A9E1S250-F1
#
_entry.id   AF-A0A9E1S250-F1
#
_cell.length_a   1.000
_cell.length_b   1.000
_cell.length_c   1.000
_cell.angle_alpha   90.00
_cell.angle_beta   90.00
_cell.angle_gamma   90.00
#
_symmetry.space_group_name_H-M   'P 1'
#
loop_
_entity.id
_entity.type
_entity.pdbx_description
1 polymer ?
#
loop_
_entity_poly.entity_id
_entity_poly.type
_entity_poly.pdbx_seq_one_letter_code
_entity_poly.pdbx_strand_id
1 'polypeptide(L)'
;MKSRKFIKDKHRSVRGGKAQMLELSCSKCGEKFFHYQKDGAGPLLRLYLDRIHAPAKYVGMEKRAIKDLKVIDCKKCGRLIAMPAMYKLEKRKSLRLFEGALTKKRIRLNK
;
A
#
# COMPACT_ATOMS: atom_id res chain seq x y z
N MET A 1 14.56 1.25 14.97
CA MET A 1 13.17 1.28 14.42
C MET A 1 13.06 2.46 13.45
N LYS A 2 12.74 2.25 12.17
CA LYS A 2 12.65 3.35 11.19
C LYS A 2 11.44 4.24 11.51
N SER A 3 11.70 5.52 11.77
CA SER A 3 10.70 6.57 11.95
C SER A 3 9.70 6.53 10.79
N ARG A 4 8.42 6.32 11.08
CA ARG A 4 7.34 6.30 10.09
C ARG A 4 7.03 7.76 9.70
N LYS A 5 7.92 8.40 8.94
CA LYS A 5 7.67 9.75 8.39
C LYS A 5 6.99 9.64 7.04
N PHE A 6 6.08 10.56 6.72
CA PHE A 6 5.52 10.63 5.38
C PHE A 6 6.62 10.87 4.34
N ILE A 7 6.57 10.12 3.25
CA ILE A 7 7.40 10.33 2.07
C ILE A 7 6.91 11.60 1.38
N LYS A 8 7.83 12.55 1.18
CA LYS A 8 7.58 13.85 0.57
C LYS A 8 8.32 13.93 -0.75
N ASP A 9 7.60 13.78 -1.85
CA ASP A 9 8.14 13.76 -3.21
C ASP A 9 7.11 14.33 -4.19
N LYS A 10 7.52 14.47 -5.45
CA LYS A 10 6.68 15.02 -6.53
C LYS A 10 5.32 14.34 -6.66
N HIS A 11 5.22 13.02 -6.43
CA HIS A 11 3.94 12.32 -6.56
C HIS A 11 2.95 12.70 -5.47
N ARG A 12 3.43 13.04 -4.27
CA ARG A 12 2.58 13.59 -3.20
C ARG A 12 2.17 15.02 -3.55
N SER A 13 3.09 15.85 -4.05
CA SER A 13 2.83 17.26 -4.38
C SER A 13 1.78 17.39 -5.48
N VAL A 14 1.90 16.64 -6.58
CA VAL A 14 0.92 16.63 -7.70
C VAL A 14 -0.48 16.21 -7.24
N ARG A 15 -0.59 15.44 -6.15
CA ARG A 15 -1.87 15.01 -5.56
C ARG A 15 -2.38 15.95 -4.46
N GLY A 16 -1.98 17.22 -4.52
CA GLY A 16 -2.41 18.28 -3.60
C GLY A 16 -1.70 18.29 -2.26
N GLY A 17 -0.55 17.61 -2.14
CA GLY A 17 0.31 17.65 -0.95
C GLY A 17 -0.25 16.97 0.30
N LYS A 18 -1.49 16.48 0.29
CA LYS A 18 -2.13 15.80 1.43
C LYS A 18 -1.78 14.31 1.41
N ALA A 19 -1.35 13.80 2.56
CA ALA A 19 -1.05 12.39 2.76
C ALA A 19 -1.67 11.91 4.08
N GLN A 20 -2.11 10.66 4.10
CA GLN A 20 -2.66 10.01 5.28
C GLN A 20 -2.05 8.63 5.44
N MET A 21 -1.81 8.21 6.68
CA MET A 21 -1.33 6.85 6.95
C MET A 21 -2.54 5.94 7.22
N LEU A 22 -2.59 4.83 6.51
CA LEU A 22 -3.63 3.83 6.60
C LEU A 22 -3.05 2.52 7.12
N GLU A 23 -3.69 1.93 8.12
CA GLU A 23 -3.59 0.51 8.42
C GLU A 23 -4.57 -0.23 7.51
N LEU A 24 -4.06 -1.20 6.76
CA LEU A 24 -4.81 -2.05 5.86
C LEU A 24 -4.89 -3.46 6.44
N SER A 25 -6.11 -3.95 6.59
CA SER A 25 -6.38 -5.27 7.16
C SER A 25 -7.33 -6.06 6.29
N CYS A 26 -7.30 -7.39 6.36
CA CYS A 26 -8.24 -8.26 5.67
C CYS A 26 -9.67 -7.89 6.05
N SER A 27 -10.54 -7.66 5.06
CA SER A 27 -11.95 -7.40 5.33
C SER A 27 -12.69 -8.61 5.91
N LYS A 28 -12.21 -9.84 5.64
CA LYS A 28 -12.85 -11.09 6.09
C LYS A 28 -12.44 -11.50 7.51
N CYS A 29 -11.16 -11.40 7.86
CA CYS A 29 -10.63 -11.95 9.12
C CYS A 29 -9.86 -10.94 9.99
N GLY A 30 -9.77 -9.67 9.57
CA GLY A 30 -9.10 -8.61 10.31
C GLY A 30 -7.56 -8.66 10.31
N GLU A 31 -6.96 -9.64 9.63
CA GLU A 31 -5.49 -9.81 9.59
C GLU A 31 -4.80 -8.56 9.05
N LYS A 32 -3.77 -8.05 9.74
CA LYS A 32 -3.10 -6.80 9.37
C LYS A 32 -2.07 -7.06 8.27
N PHE A 33 -2.15 -6.30 7.18
CA PHE A 33 -1.24 -6.45 6.05
C PHE A 33 -0.22 -5.34 5.95
N PHE A 34 -0.67 -4.08 5.92
CA PHE A 34 0.19 -2.97 5.56
C PHE A 34 -0.08 -1.73 6.39
N HIS A 35 0.99 -0.97 6.64
CA HIS A 35 0.86 0.47 6.84
C HIS A 35 1.19 1.16 5.53
N TYR A 36 0.25 1.95 5.01
CA TYR A 36 0.30 2.50 3.68
C TYR A 36 0.05 4.00 3.69
N GLN A 37 0.92 4.74 3.00
CA GLN A 37 0.71 6.17 2.77
C GLN A 37 -0.21 6.40 1.57
N LYS A 38 -1.43 6.88 1.84
CA LYS A 38 -2.34 7.33 0.79
C LYS A 38 -2.13 8.81 0.53
N ASP A 39 -1.73 9.13 -0.70
CA ASP A 39 -1.64 10.50 -1.20
C ASP A 39 -2.93 10.90 -1.92
N GLY A 40 -3.45 12.09 -1.62
CA GLY A 40 -4.63 12.66 -2.27
C GLY A 40 -5.99 12.09 -1.84
N ALA A 41 -7.05 12.68 -2.40
CA ALA A 41 -8.44 12.28 -2.18
C ALA A 41 -8.81 11.03 -3.01
N GLY A 42 -10.00 10.44 -2.77
CA GLY A 42 -10.54 9.34 -3.57
C GLY A 42 -10.35 7.92 -3.01
N PRO A 43 -10.88 6.88 -3.68
CA PRO A 43 -10.81 5.49 -3.24
C PRO A 43 -9.40 4.90 -3.37
N LEU A 44 -9.11 3.87 -2.59
CA LEU A 44 -7.84 3.14 -2.65
C LEU A 44 -8.02 1.93 -3.56
N LEU A 45 -7.71 2.09 -4.85
CA LEU A 45 -7.83 1.02 -5.84
C LEU A 45 -6.52 0.23 -6.03
N ARG A 46 -5.40 0.86 -5.63
CA ARG A 46 -4.06 0.31 -5.83
C ARG A 46 -3.13 0.78 -4.72
N LEU A 47 -2.14 -0.06 -4.39
CA LEU A 47 -1.06 0.27 -3.47
C LEU A 47 0.22 0.47 -4.26
N TYR A 48 0.80 1.66 -4.23
CA TYR A 48 2.13 1.89 -4.79
C TYR A 48 3.18 1.26 -3.86
N LEU A 49 4.11 0.48 -4.41
CA LEU A 49 5.09 -0.26 -3.59
C LEU A 49 5.99 0.69 -2.79
N ASP A 50 6.34 1.84 -3.38
CA ASP A 50 7.14 2.88 -2.73
C ASP A 50 6.41 3.61 -1.59
N ARG A 51 5.11 3.34 -1.37
CA ARG A 51 4.28 3.94 -0.31
C ARG A 51 4.00 2.99 0.86
N ILE A 52 4.57 1.78 0.83
CA ILE A 52 4.44 0.81 1.91
C ILE A 52 5.46 1.12 3.01
N HIS A 53 4.96 1.36 4.22
CA HIS A 53 5.77 1.65 5.42
C HIS A 53 5.97 0.43 6.32
N ALA A 54 5.06 -0.53 6.26
CA ALA A 54 5.14 -1.75 7.04
C ALA A 54 4.33 -2.88 6.37
N PRO A 55 4.66 -4.15 6.67
CA PRO A 55 5.82 -4.61 7.45
C PRO A 55 7.13 -4.48 6.66
N ALA A 56 8.27 -4.49 7.37
CA ALA A 56 9.60 -4.19 6.82
C ALA A 56 9.96 -5.02 5.57
N LYS A 57 9.48 -6.26 5.48
CA LYS A 57 9.65 -7.13 4.31
C LYS A 57 9.11 -6.56 2.99
N TYR A 58 8.12 -5.68 3.05
CA TYR A 58 7.52 -5.04 1.85
C TYR A 58 8.06 -3.63 1.59
N VAL A 59 8.82 -3.06 2.52
CA VAL A 59 9.43 -1.74 2.34
C VAL A 59 10.59 -1.85 1.36
N GLY A 60 10.62 -1.03 0.32
CA GLY A 60 11.67 -1.09 -0.71
C GLY A 60 11.37 -2.08 -1.85
N MET A 61 10.18 -2.69 -1.89
CA MET A 61 9.81 -3.64 -2.95
C MET A 61 9.71 -3.00 -4.33
N GLU A 62 9.61 -1.67 -4.43
CA GLU A 62 9.68 -0.95 -5.71
C GLU A 62 11.00 -1.21 -6.46
N LYS A 63 12.07 -1.63 -5.77
CA LYS A 63 13.36 -1.97 -6.40
C LYS A 63 13.35 -3.35 -7.07
N ARG A 64 12.49 -4.28 -6.63
CA ARG A 64 12.40 -5.65 -7.20
C ARG A 64 11.69 -5.64 -8.54
N ALA A 65 12.00 -6.60 -9.43
CA ALA A 65 11.25 -6.69 -10.68
C ALA A 65 9.80 -7.07 -10.38
N ILE A 66 8.85 -6.54 -11.17
CA ILE A 66 7.43 -6.79 -10.93
C ILE A 66 7.07 -8.26 -11.15
N LYS A 67 7.85 -8.97 -11.97
CA LYS A 67 7.71 -10.40 -12.27
C LYS A 67 8.00 -11.28 -11.04
N ASP A 68 8.86 -10.81 -10.12
CA ASP A 68 9.16 -11.52 -8.87
C ASP A 68 8.10 -11.34 -7.79
N LEU A 69 7.20 -10.36 -7.98
CA LEU A 69 6.11 -10.14 -7.05
C LEU A 69 5.04 -11.18 -7.33
N LYS A 70 4.63 -11.89 -6.28
CA LYS A 70 3.51 -12.83 -6.32
C LYS A 70 2.23 -12.13 -5.89
N VAL A 71 1.11 -12.75 -6.22
CA VAL A 71 -0.21 -12.38 -5.69
C VAL A 71 -0.14 -12.44 -4.16
N ILE A 72 -0.75 -11.45 -3.50
CA ILE A 72 -0.85 -11.38 -2.06
C ILE A 72 -2.20 -11.94 -1.67
N ASP A 73 -2.17 -13.08 -0.99
CA ASP A 73 -3.31 -13.70 -0.33
C ASP A 73 -3.23 -13.52 1.19
N CYS A 74 -4.38 -13.70 1.84
CA CYS A 74 -4.46 -13.75 3.28
C CYS A 74 -4.16 -15.16 3.78
N LYS A 75 -2.98 -15.36 4.38
CA LYS A 75 -2.60 -16.64 4.98
C LYS A 75 -3.58 -17.17 6.05
N LYS A 76 -4.37 -16.28 6.67
CA LYS A 76 -5.35 -16.65 7.71
C LYS A 76 -6.69 -17.13 7.16
N CYS A 77 -7.12 -16.67 5.98
CA CYS A 77 -8.45 -16.99 5.45
C CYS A 77 -8.50 -17.33 3.95
N GLY A 78 -7.35 -17.39 3.30
CA GLY A 78 -7.19 -17.69 1.87
C GLY A 78 -7.65 -16.60 0.90
N ARG A 79 -8.16 -15.47 1.39
CA ARG A 79 -8.72 -14.42 0.51
C ARG A 79 -7.62 -13.75 -0.31
N LEU A 80 -7.83 -13.59 -1.62
CA LEU A 80 -6.96 -12.80 -2.48
C LEU A 80 -7.09 -11.31 -2.14
N ILE A 81 -5.97 -10.66 -1.86
CA ILE A 81 -5.90 -9.28 -1.37
C ILE A 81 -5.47 -8.33 -2.47
N ALA A 82 -4.37 -8.67 -3.16
CA ALA A 82 -3.82 -7.82 -4.19
C ALA A 82 -3.02 -8.61 -5.23
N MET A 83 -3.01 -8.12 -6.46
CA MET A 83 -2.18 -8.65 -7.55
C MET A 83 -1.13 -7.61 -7.99
N PRO A 84 0.11 -8.02 -8.28
CA PRO A 84 1.12 -7.13 -8.86
C PRO A 84 0.66 -6.54 -10.19
N ALA A 85 0.78 -5.22 -10.34
CA ALA A 85 0.39 -4.51 -11.55
C ALA A 85 1.27 -3.27 -11.78
N MET A 86 1.64 -3.02 -13.03
CA MET A 86 2.37 -1.81 -13.39
C MET A 86 1.38 -0.72 -13.79
N TYR A 87 1.43 0.43 -13.11
CA TYR A 87 0.64 1.57 -13.51
C TYR A 87 1.31 2.27 -14.70
N LYS A 88 0.73 2.08 -15.89
CA LYS A 88 1.32 2.50 -17.18
C LYS A 88 1.62 4.01 -17.25
N LEU A 89 0.70 4.85 -16.76
CA LEU A 89 0.81 6.31 -16.87
C LEU A 89 2.00 6.89 -16.09
N GLU A 90 2.27 6.39 -14.87
CA GLU A 90 3.42 6.87 -14.07
C GLU A 90 4.63 5.91 -14.16
N LYS A 91 4.54 4.81 -14.93
CA LYS A 91 5.51 3.70 -14.96
C LYS A 91 5.88 3.19 -13.56
N ARG A 92 4.92 3.22 -12.62
CA ARG A 92 5.14 2.85 -11.21
C ARG A 92 4.65 1.44 -10.92
N LYS A 93 5.43 0.71 -10.13
CA LYS A 93 5.05 -0.61 -9.64
C LYS A 93 4.01 -0.46 -8.54
N SER A 94 2.93 -1.21 -8.68
CA SER A 94 1.81 -1.17 -7.76
C SER A 94 1.22 -2.56 -7.53
N LEU A 95 0.34 -2.65 -6.55
CA LEU A 95 -0.48 -3.80 -6.28
C LEU A 95 -1.92 -3.37 -6.53
N ARG A 96 -2.59 -3.95 -7.52
CA ARG A 96 -4.02 -3.75 -7.76
C ARG A 96 -4.78 -4.49 -6.66
N LEU A 97 -5.64 -3.78 -5.95
CA LEU A 97 -6.46 -4.36 -4.89
C LEU A 97 -7.70 -5.03 -5.49
N PHE A 98 -8.10 -6.16 -4.91
CA PHE A 98 -9.42 -6.72 -5.16
C PHE A 98 -10.48 -5.91 -4.39
N GLU A 99 -11.61 -5.66 -5.03
CA GLU A 99 -12.70 -4.89 -4.44
C GLU A 99 -13.22 -5.57 -3.17
N GLY A 100 -13.37 -4.79 -2.10
CA GLY A 100 -13.80 -5.30 -0.80
C GLY A 100 -12.83 -6.28 -0.12
N ALA A 101 -11.60 -6.47 -0.60
CA ALA A 101 -10.65 -7.40 0.03
C ALA A 101 -9.96 -6.84 1.29
N LEU A 102 -9.91 -5.52 1.42
CA LEU A 102 -9.26 -4.84 2.55
C LEU A 102 -10.19 -3.82 3.22
N THR A 103 -10.05 -3.73 4.53
CA THR A 103 -10.57 -2.64 5.35
C THR A 103 -9.44 -1.64 5.61
N LYS A 104 -9.78 -0.35 5.59
CA LYS A 104 -8.83 0.76 5.80
C LYS A 104 -9.13 1.48 7.10
N LYS A 105 -8.12 1.65 7.95
CA LYS A 105 -8.21 2.44 9.19
C LYS A 105 -7.17 3.54 9.16
N ARG A 106 -7.57 4.79 9.41
CA ARG A 106 -6.60 5.90 9.54
C ARG A 106 -5.83 5.74 10.84
N ILE A 107 -4.50 5.81 10.77
CA ILE A 107 -3.62 5.73 11.93
C ILE A 107 -2.77 6.99 12.04
N ARG A 108 -2.45 7.38 13.28
CA ARG A 108 -1.47 8.44 13.54
C ARG A 108 -0.07 7.85 13.44
N LEU A 109 0.84 8.64 12.88
CA LEU A 109 2.26 8.36 12.93
C LEU A 109 2.74 8.82 14.31
N ASN A 110 3.04 7.90 15.22
CA ASN A 110 3.70 8.28 16.47
C ASN A 110 5.07 8.86 16.12
N LYS A 111 5.34 10.07 16.62
CA LYS A 111 6.59 10.81 16.44
C LYS A 111 7.76 10.05 17.06
#